data_AF-A0A812HXT2-F1
#
_entry.id   AF-A0A812HXT2-F1
#
_cell.length_a   1.000
_cell.length_b   1.000
_cell.length_c   1.000
_cell.angle_alpha   90.00
_cell.angle_beta   90.00
_cell.angle_gamma   90.00
#
_symmetry.space_group_name_H-M   'P 1'
#
loop_
_entity.id
_entity.type
_entity.pdbx_description
1 polymer ?
#
loop_
_entity_poly.entity_id
_entity_poly.type
_entity_poly.pdbx_seq_one_letter_code
_entity_poly.pdbx_strand_id
1 'polypeptide(L)'
;MPVHQLIVNFQQFMLACWPQLTQVMQSLDWDNDPYFVDNWIQANWELMVEKQLGIEGVILLPYGYDISPSSRYSRKGASATHRVICKLKDTENSLAFLSFISKAEGELKLEPPFDNVCVKNLDTNETTSWLIDDIEFFIDKIG
;
A
#
# COMPACT_ATOMS: atom_id res chain seq x y z
N MET A 1 1.37 11.42 -14.44
CA MET A 1 0.35 11.72 -13.40
C MET A 1 1.10 11.99 -12.10
N PRO A 2 0.70 12.97 -11.26
CA PRO A 2 1.36 13.20 -9.98
C PRO A 2 1.36 11.95 -9.10
N VAL A 3 2.43 11.71 -8.32
CA VAL A 3 2.59 10.55 -7.43
C VAL A 3 1.41 10.41 -6.48
N HIS A 4 1.03 11.52 -5.83
CA HIS A 4 -0.13 11.56 -4.94
C HIS A 4 -1.41 11.08 -5.64
N GLN A 5 -1.69 11.57 -6.85
CA GLN A 5 -2.88 11.15 -7.59
C GLN A 5 -2.84 9.67 -8.00
N LEU A 6 -1.67 9.13 -8.37
CA LEU A 6 -1.54 7.69 -8.67
C LEU A 6 -1.91 6.81 -7.48
N ILE A 7 -1.41 7.19 -6.30
CA ILE A 7 -1.62 6.43 -5.06
C ILE A 7 -3.07 6.56 -4.57
N VAL A 8 -3.67 7.76 -4.66
CA VAL A 8 -5.10 7.95 -4.36
C VAL A 8 -5.98 7.18 -5.34
N ASN A 9 -5.65 7.16 -6.64
CA ASN A 9 -6.40 6.37 -7.61
C ASN A 9 -6.36 4.87 -7.32
N PHE A 10 -5.24 4.36 -6.79
CA PHE A 10 -5.15 2.97 -6.34
C PHE A 10 -6.07 2.70 -5.15
N GLN A 11 -6.15 3.61 -4.17
CA GLN A 11 -7.10 3.49 -3.05
C GLN A 11 -8.55 3.47 -3.54
N GLN A 12 -8.91 4.35 -4.48
CA GLN A 12 -10.24 4.37 -5.09
C GLN A 12 -10.53 3.09 -5.88
N PHE A 13 -9.53 2.52 -6.56
CA PHE A 13 -9.66 1.24 -7.23
C PHE A 13 -9.93 0.09 -6.25
N MET A 14 -9.19 0.04 -5.13
CA MET A 14 -9.43 -0.97 -4.10
C MET A 14 -10.86 -0.86 -3.55
N LEU A 15 -11.32 0.37 -3.25
CA LEU A 15 -12.70 0.62 -2.82
C LEU A 15 -13.73 0.13 -3.84
N ALA A 16 -13.52 0.42 -5.13
CA ALA A 16 -14.45 0.03 -6.19
C ALA A 16 -14.51 -1.49 -6.41
N CYS A 17 -13.39 -2.19 -6.23
CA CYS A 17 -13.33 -3.65 -6.41
C CYS A 17 -13.76 -4.44 -5.17
N TRP A 18 -13.75 -3.81 -3.99
CA TRP A 18 -13.90 -4.54 -2.73
C TRP A 18 -15.19 -5.35 -2.62
N PRO A 19 -16.38 -4.86 -3.03
CA PRO A 19 -17.61 -5.64 -2.90
C PRO A 19 -17.57 -6.98 -3.67
N GLN A 20 -16.92 -6.99 -4.83
CA GLN A 20 -16.74 -8.17 -5.66
C GLN A 20 -15.64 -9.06 -5.09
N LEU A 21 -14.55 -8.45 -4.57
CA LEU A 21 -13.52 -9.17 -3.85
C LEU A 21 -14.09 -9.90 -2.63
N THR A 22 -15.03 -9.28 -1.89
CA THR A 22 -15.73 -9.92 -0.76
C THR A 22 -16.48 -11.18 -1.19
N GLN A 23 -17.14 -11.17 -2.35
CA GLN A 23 -17.81 -12.37 -2.85
C GLN A 23 -16.82 -13.50 -3.16
N VAL A 24 -15.68 -13.16 -3.76
CA VAL A 24 -14.61 -14.13 -4.02
C VAL A 24 -14.09 -14.69 -2.69
N MET A 25 -13.77 -13.82 -1.72
CA MET A 25 -13.26 -14.19 -0.40
C MET A 25 -14.18 -15.13 0.38
N GLN A 26 -15.50 -14.99 0.24
CA GLN A 26 -16.47 -15.89 0.88
C GLN A 26 -16.47 -17.30 0.28
N SER A 27 -15.98 -17.45 -0.95
CA SER A 27 -15.90 -18.72 -1.67
C SER A 27 -14.52 -19.36 -1.67
N LEU A 28 -13.51 -18.68 -1.10
CA LEU A 28 -12.13 -19.17 -1.07
C LEU A 28 -11.95 -20.30 -0.06
N ASP A 29 -11.13 -21.26 -0.46
CA ASP A 29 -10.54 -22.24 0.44
C ASP A 29 -9.29 -21.62 1.10
N TRP A 30 -9.49 -21.01 2.27
CA TRP A 30 -8.43 -20.31 2.99
C TRP A 30 -7.28 -21.21 3.46
N ASP A 31 -7.48 -22.53 3.53
CA ASP A 31 -6.41 -23.47 3.84
C ASP A 31 -5.42 -23.57 2.67
N ASN A 32 -5.90 -23.40 1.44
CA ASN A 32 -5.09 -23.44 0.22
C ASN A 32 -4.66 -22.05 -0.28
N ASP A 33 -5.45 -21.01 -0.01
CA ASP A 33 -5.21 -19.64 -0.50
C ASP A 33 -5.14 -18.56 0.62
N PRO A 34 -4.35 -18.75 1.69
CA PRO A 34 -4.35 -17.85 2.85
C PRO A 34 -3.88 -16.42 2.54
N TYR A 35 -3.13 -16.23 1.46
CA TYR A 35 -2.54 -14.95 1.05
C TYR A 35 -3.22 -14.33 -0.18
N PHE A 36 -4.42 -14.79 -0.53
CA PHE A 36 -5.11 -14.33 -1.73
C PHE A 36 -5.25 -12.81 -1.78
N VAL A 37 -5.69 -12.19 -0.68
CA VAL A 37 -5.92 -10.73 -0.60
C VAL A 37 -4.62 -9.97 -0.77
N ASP A 38 -3.57 -10.35 -0.03
CA ASP A 38 -2.27 -9.69 -0.12
C ASP A 38 -1.68 -9.78 -1.54
N ASN A 39 -1.77 -10.97 -2.15
CA ASN A 39 -1.30 -11.18 -3.52
C ASN A 39 -2.10 -10.35 -4.54
N TRP A 40 -3.43 -10.28 -4.37
CA TRP A 40 -4.30 -9.48 -5.24
C TRP A 40 -3.96 -7.98 -5.12
N ILE A 41 -3.83 -7.47 -3.90
CA ILE A 41 -3.49 -6.07 -3.65
C ILE A 41 -2.10 -5.74 -4.22
N GLN A 42 -1.09 -6.57 -3.92
CA GLN A 42 0.28 -6.38 -4.41
C GLN A 42 0.36 -6.38 -5.94
N ALA A 43 -0.34 -7.30 -6.61
CA ALA A 43 -0.37 -7.34 -8.07
C ALA A 43 -0.97 -6.04 -8.65
N ASN A 44 -2.05 -5.54 -8.06
CA ASN A 44 -2.66 -4.29 -8.51
C ASN A 44 -1.82 -3.05 -8.17
N TRP A 45 -1.10 -3.05 -7.04
CA TRP A 45 -0.14 -2.01 -6.69
C TRP A 45 0.97 -1.87 -7.74
N GLU A 46 1.53 -3.00 -8.18
CA GLU A 46 2.55 -3.01 -9.23
C GLU A 46 2.02 -2.45 -10.56
N LEU A 47 0.79 -2.80 -10.92
CA LEU A 47 0.18 -2.39 -12.19
C LEU A 47 -0.26 -0.92 -12.21
N MET A 48 -0.86 -0.45 -11.12
CA MET A 48 -1.50 0.86 -11.05
C MET A 48 -0.58 1.96 -10.52
N VAL A 49 0.37 1.62 -9.65
CA VAL A 49 1.27 2.60 -9.03
C VAL A 49 2.67 2.45 -9.58
N GLU A 50 3.35 1.34 -9.32
CA GLU A 50 4.78 1.17 -9.67
C GLU A 50 5.02 1.37 -11.17
N LYS A 51 4.26 0.69 -12.03
CA LYS A 51 4.38 0.80 -13.50
C LYS A 51 4.02 2.19 -14.04
N GLN A 52 3.14 2.91 -13.36
CA GLN A 52 2.64 4.21 -13.81
C GLN A 52 3.50 5.40 -13.36
N LEU A 53 4.50 5.17 -12.50
CA LEU A 53 5.46 6.21 -12.11
C LEU A 53 6.24 6.76 -13.31
N GLY A 54 6.42 5.97 -14.37
CA GLY A 54 7.14 6.39 -15.57
C GLY A 54 8.64 6.59 -15.36
N ILE A 55 9.19 6.06 -14.27
CA ILE A 55 10.62 6.15 -13.95
C ILE A 55 11.25 4.77 -14.22
N GLU A 56 12.20 4.74 -15.16
CA GLU A 56 12.89 3.50 -15.51
C GLU A 56 13.70 2.96 -14.33
N GLY A 57 13.65 1.63 -14.13
CA GLY A 57 14.39 0.96 -13.06
C GLY A 57 13.85 1.17 -11.63
N VAL A 58 12.77 1.94 -11.45
CA VAL A 58 12.11 2.04 -10.15
C VAL A 58 11.40 0.75 -9.80
N ILE A 59 11.64 0.31 -8.57
CA ILE A 59 10.98 -0.83 -7.93
C ILE A 59 10.56 -0.33 -6.54
N LEU A 60 9.27 -0.17 -6.31
CA LEU A 60 8.74 0.31 -5.03
C LEU A 60 8.76 -0.80 -3.99
N LEU A 61 8.85 -0.46 -2.71
CA LEU A 61 8.54 -1.41 -1.64
C LEU A 61 7.18 -2.08 -1.92
N PRO A 62 7.07 -3.40 -1.72
CA PRO A 62 5.78 -4.08 -1.80
C PRO A 62 4.78 -3.45 -0.82
N TYR A 63 3.51 -3.46 -1.21
CA TYR A 63 2.41 -2.88 -0.47
C TYR A 63 2.02 -3.78 0.72
N GLY A 64 2.06 -3.26 1.95
CA GLY A 64 1.64 -3.96 3.18
C GLY A 64 2.78 -4.20 4.18
N TYR A 65 2.51 -5.02 5.20
CA TYR A 65 3.41 -5.24 6.35
C TYR A 65 4.41 -6.37 6.10
N ASP A 66 5.68 -6.16 6.47
CA ASP A 66 6.74 -7.19 6.50
C ASP A 66 6.84 -8.04 5.22
N ILE A 67 6.68 -7.40 4.06
CA ILE A 67 6.52 -8.14 2.81
C ILE A 67 7.87 -8.44 2.15
N SER A 68 8.09 -9.74 1.95
CA SER A 68 9.23 -10.28 1.23
C SER A 68 9.22 -9.85 -0.25
N PRO A 69 10.39 -9.61 -0.86
CA PRO A 69 10.54 -9.48 -2.31
C PRO A 69 9.90 -10.62 -3.13
N SER A 70 9.69 -11.79 -2.52
CA SER A 70 9.01 -12.93 -3.15
C SER A 70 7.53 -12.70 -3.44
N SER A 71 6.88 -11.75 -2.76
CA SER A 71 5.45 -11.45 -2.95
C SER A 71 5.17 -10.66 -4.24
N ARG A 72 6.21 -10.21 -4.94
CA ARG A 72 6.05 -9.49 -6.20
C ARG A 72 5.41 -10.36 -7.27
N TYR A 73 4.49 -9.78 -8.04
CA TYR A 73 3.85 -10.47 -9.15
C TYR A 73 4.72 -10.46 -10.41
N SER A 74 5.16 -9.28 -10.84
CA SER A 74 5.85 -9.08 -12.12
C SER A 74 7.36 -9.37 -12.07
N ARG A 75 7.99 -9.18 -10.91
CA ARG A 75 9.45 -9.31 -10.70
C ARG A 75 9.75 -10.04 -9.40
N LYS A 76 9.30 -11.30 -9.27
CA LYS A 76 9.52 -12.14 -8.09
C LYS A 76 10.97 -12.08 -7.60
N GLY A 77 11.15 -11.73 -6.33
CA GLY A 77 12.46 -11.68 -5.68
C GLY A 77 13.25 -10.39 -5.89
N ALA A 78 12.78 -9.45 -6.71
CA ALA A 78 13.51 -8.20 -6.95
C ALA A 78 13.47 -7.29 -5.70
N SER A 79 14.63 -6.80 -5.29
CA SER A 79 14.74 -5.84 -4.18
C SER A 79 14.13 -4.50 -4.57
N ALA A 80 13.44 -3.87 -3.61
CA ALA A 80 12.96 -2.51 -3.78
C ALA A 80 14.15 -1.54 -3.86
N THR A 81 14.03 -0.55 -4.74
CA THR A 81 14.98 0.56 -4.87
C THR A 81 14.40 1.86 -4.33
N HIS A 82 13.08 1.93 -4.19
CA HIS A 82 12.34 3.12 -3.77
C HIS A 82 11.21 2.74 -2.83
N ARG A 83 10.69 3.73 -2.11
CA ARG A 83 9.54 3.61 -1.22
C ARG A 83 8.61 4.81 -1.36
N VAL A 84 7.38 4.63 -0.92
CA VAL A 84 6.44 5.74 -0.77
C VAL A 84 6.61 6.33 0.63
N ILE A 85 6.65 7.65 0.70
CA ILE A 85 6.69 8.42 1.95
C ILE A 85 5.43 9.27 2.03
N CYS A 86 4.79 9.26 3.20
CA CYS A 86 3.70 10.18 3.55
C CYS A 86 4.28 11.38 4.29
N LYS A 87 3.86 12.59 3.92
CA LYS A 87 4.09 13.81 4.70
C LYS A 87 2.76 14.42 5.11
N LEU A 88 2.65 14.91 6.34
CA LEU A 88 1.50 15.72 6.76
C LEU A 88 1.59 17.11 6.14
N LYS A 89 0.47 17.67 5.69
CA LYS A 89 0.43 18.92 4.91
C LYS A 89 1.03 20.15 5.60
N ASP A 90 1.12 20.15 6.93
CA ASP A 90 1.60 21.27 7.74
C ASP A 90 2.83 20.95 8.61
N THR A 91 3.54 19.84 8.33
CA THR A 91 4.72 19.45 9.11
C THR A 91 5.82 18.89 8.23
N GLU A 92 7.07 19.00 8.70
CA GLU A 92 8.21 18.30 8.09
C GLU A 92 8.21 16.79 8.41
N ASN A 93 7.27 16.30 9.24
CA ASN A 93 7.23 14.89 9.61
C ASN A 93 6.86 14.03 8.41
N SER A 94 7.76 13.10 8.09
CA SER A 94 7.60 12.17 7.00
C SER A 94 7.76 10.74 7.49
N LEU A 95 6.82 9.86 7.15
CA LEU A 95 6.85 8.45 7.53
C LEU A 95 6.69 7.57 6.30
N ALA A 96 7.25 6.36 6.34
CA ALA A 96 7.12 5.43 5.23
C ALA A 96 5.69 4.91 5.13
N PHE A 97 5.11 4.96 3.95
CA PHE A 97 3.80 4.36 3.67
C PHE A 97 3.90 2.84 3.68
N LEU A 98 2.94 2.18 4.33
CA LEU A 98 2.80 0.73 4.30
C LEU A 98 1.56 0.30 3.52
N SER A 99 0.39 0.79 3.92
CA SER A 99 -0.89 0.37 3.35
C SER A 99 -2.00 1.39 3.64
N PHE A 100 -3.08 1.31 2.87
CA PHE A 100 -4.37 1.87 3.27
C PHE A 100 -5.08 0.92 4.22
N ILE A 101 -5.74 1.49 5.21
CA ILE A 101 -6.45 0.79 6.27
C ILE A 101 -7.67 1.59 6.70
N SER A 102 -8.52 0.97 7.50
CA SER A 102 -9.55 1.64 8.27
C SER A 102 -9.40 1.40 9.75
N LYS A 103 -9.93 2.33 10.54
CA LYS A 103 -9.92 2.26 12.00
C LYS A 103 -11.33 2.03 12.50
N ALA A 104 -11.60 0.82 12.97
CA ALA A 104 -12.89 0.44 13.55
C ALA A 104 -12.67 -0.11 14.96
N GLU A 105 -13.39 0.44 15.94
CA GLU A 105 -13.34 -0.02 17.34
C GLU A 105 -11.93 -0.02 17.97
N GLY A 106 -11.04 0.82 17.45
CA GLY A 106 -9.64 0.90 17.90
C GLY A 106 -8.69 -0.05 17.19
N GLU A 107 -9.20 -0.94 16.34
CA GLU A 107 -8.40 -1.85 15.52
C GLU A 107 -8.11 -1.26 14.14
N LEU A 108 -6.91 -1.55 13.62
CA LEU A 108 -6.54 -1.23 12.25
C LEU A 108 -6.87 -2.43 11.36
N LYS A 109 -7.67 -2.21 10.31
CA LYS A 109 -8.16 -3.28 9.43
C LYS A 109 -7.81 -2.97 7.97
N LEU A 110 -7.42 -4.01 7.24
CA LEU A 110 -7.19 -3.94 5.79
C LEU A 110 -8.52 -4.18 5.05
N GLU A 111 -9.46 -3.24 5.22
CA GLU A 111 -10.77 -3.27 4.59
C GLU A 111 -11.32 -1.83 4.42
N PRO A 112 -12.35 -1.61 3.58
CA PRO A 112 -13.00 -0.31 3.44
C PRO A 112 -13.47 0.25 4.79
N PRO A 113 -13.54 1.58 4.93
CA PRO A 113 -13.44 2.60 3.88
C PRO A 113 -12.04 3.02 3.39
N PHE A 114 -10.94 2.41 3.84
CA PHE A 114 -9.57 2.80 3.45
C PHE A 114 -9.29 4.30 3.61
N ASP A 115 -9.84 4.89 4.67
CA ASP A 115 -9.81 6.31 5.01
C ASP A 115 -8.54 6.74 5.75
N ASN A 116 -7.74 5.75 6.17
CA ASN A 116 -6.47 5.95 6.84
C ASN A 116 -5.33 5.33 6.03
N VAL A 117 -4.13 5.83 6.27
CA VAL A 117 -2.89 5.17 5.89
C VAL A 117 -2.19 4.64 7.12
N CYS A 118 -1.66 3.42 7.00
CA CYS A 118 -0.67 2.90 7.92
C CYS A 118 0.71 3.40 7.49
N VAL A 119 1.45 3.95 8.45
CA VAL A 119 2.76 4.56 8.22
C VAL A 119 3.75 4.13 9.28
N LYS A 120 5.03 4.05 8.88
CA LYS A 120 6.13 3.55 9.70
C LYS A 120 7.22 4.59 9.88
N ASN A 121 7.61 4.83 11.12
CA ASN A 121 8.81 5.58 11.44
C ASN A 121 10.03 4.72 11.16
N LEU A 122 10.92 5.21 10.30
CA LEU A 122 12.10 4.47 9.86
C LEU A 122 13.21 4.45 10.91
N ASP A 123 13.23 5.42 11.82
CA ASP A 123 14.22 5.53 12.89
C ASP A 123 13.82 4.68 14.11
N THR A 124 12.54 4.75 14.52
CA THR A 124 12.05 4.02 15.70
C THR A 124 11.45 2.66 15.35
N ASN A 125 11.21 2.38 14.06
CA ASN A 125 10.51 1.20 13.56
C ASN A 125 9.05 1.09 14.05
N GLU A 126 8.53 2.13 14.69
CA GLU A 126 7.15 2.19 15.18
C GLU A 126 6.16 2.46 14.05
N THR A 127 4.96 1.92 14.19
CA THR A 127 3.88 2.06 13.22
C THR A 127 2.74 2.87 13.82
N THR A 128 2.16 3.77 13.03
CA THR A 128 0.98 4.57 13.40
C THR A 128 0.06 4.74 12.19
N SER A 129 -1.04 5.47 12.35
CA SER A 129 -2.01 5.72 11.29
C SER A 129 -2.34 7.20 11.16
N TRP A 130 -2.49 7.69 9.93
CA TRP A 130 -2.94 9.05 9.62
C TRP A 130 -4.14 9.03 8.68
N LEU A 131 -4.99 10.05 8.76
CA LEU A 131 -6.07 10.24 7.79
C LEU A 131 -5.47 10.53 6.42
N ILE A 132 -6.04 9.91 5.38
CA ILE A 132 -5.56 10.08 4.00
C ILE A 132 -5.65 11.55 3.53
N ASP A 133 -6.66 12.27 4.00
CA ASP A 133 -6.91 13.66 3.61
C ASP A 133 -5.88 14.65 4.20
N ASP A 134 -5.15 14.26 5.24
CA ASP A 134 -4.18 15.11 5.94
C ASP A 134 -2.75 14.99 5.36
N ILE A 135 -2.55 14.13 4.37
CA ILE A 135 -1.22 13.76 3.88
C ILE A 135 -1.02 14.00 2.39
N GLU A 136 0.25 14.04 2.00
CA GLU A 136 0.71 13.95 0.62
C GLU A 136 1.72 12.80 0.45
N PHE A 137 1.73 12.20 -0.75
CA PHE A 137 2.58 11.06 -1.06
C PHE A 137 3.75 11.46 -1.96
N PHE A 138 4.93 10.95 -1.62
CA PHE A 138 6.17 11.18 -2.34
C PHE A 138 6.91 9.86 -2.58
N ILE A 139 7.82 9.83 -3.54
CA ILE A 139 8.75 8.72 -3.74
C ILE A 139 10.11 9.10 -3.16
N ASP A 140 10.68 8.20 -2.36
CA ASP A 140 12.02 8.31 -1.80
C ASP A 140 12.87 7.11 -2.26
N LYS A 141 14.18 7.32 -2.39
CA LYS A 141 15.12 6.27 -2.74
C LYS A 141 15.55 5.51 -1.49
N ILE A 142 15.59 4.19 -1.56
CA ILE A 142 16.15 3.37 -0.48
C ILE A 142 17.67 3.43 -0.58
N GLY A 143 18.32 3.82 0.53
CA GLY A 143 19.78 3.87 0.68
C GLY A 143 20.43 2.50 0.70
#